data_AF-A0A7S0AX09-F1
#
_entry.id   AF-A0A7S0AX09-F1
#
_cell.length_a   1.000
_cell.length_b   1.000
_cell.length_c   1.000
_cell.angle_alpha   90.00
_cell.angle_beta   90.00
_cell.angle_gamma   90.00
#
_symmetry.space_group_name_H-M   'P 1'
#
loop_
_entity.id
_entity.type
_entity.pdbx_description
1 polymer ?
#
loop_
_entity_poly.entity_id
_entity_poly.type
_entity_poly.pdbx_seq_one_letter_code
_entity_poly.pdbx_strand_id
1 'polypeptide(L)'
;ALGAFSAEELARQGKPSTCDGAAQHDCHLIEELGDALGLTEEDIQQARSRGEARARPPPLLESERLRAIARIRELFDVESMLEAFVADIRSSSSGCTPESLASLFFKWAGERVSHKLSLQEIEAYARATMDQAMALAVFEAVFLGRPGGPVHQTCREGQFRCIFQPDLAMASVEARTTSGQKSGHEL
;
A
#
# COMPACT_ATOMS: atom_id res chain seq x y z
N ALA A 1 -4.78 -8.04 4.90
CA ALA A 1 -5.86 -8.46 5.82
C ALA A 1 -7.04 -9.17 5.14
N LEU A 2 -7.29 -8.99 3.83
CA LEU A 2 -8.34 -9.74 3.11
C LEU A 2 -8.17 -11.28 3.23
N GLY A 3 -6.95 -11.80 3.09
CA GLY A 3 -6.69 -13.23 3.29
C GLY A 3 -6.98 -13.76 4.71
N ALA A 4 -6.88 -12.91 5.74
CA ALA A 4 -7.24 -13.29 7.12
C ALA A 4 -8.76 -13.35 7.29
N PHE A 5 -9.50 -12.41 6.68
CA PHE A 5 -10.96 -12.43 6.62
C PHE A 5 -11.47 -13.63 5.82
N SER A 6 -10.85 -13.95 4.68
CA SER A 6 -11.16 -15.13 3.87
C SER A 6 -10.94 -16.43 4.63
N ALA A 7 -9.86 -16.55 5.41
CA ALA A 7 -9.60 -17.73 6.23
C ALA A 7 -10.64 -17.91 7.36
N GLU A 8 -11.04 -16.81 8.01
CA GLU A 8 -12.05 -16.81 9.08
C GLU A 8 -13.45 -17.21 8.54
N GLU A 9 -13.83 -16.69 7.37
CA GLU A 9 -15.13 -17.00 6.76
C GLU A 9 -15.17 -18.43 6.20
N LEU A 10 -14.08 -18.91 5.59
CA LEU A 10 -13.94 -20.31 5.17
C LEU A 10 -14.01 -21.27 6.36
N ALA A 11 -13.43 -20.89 7.51
CA ALA A 11 -13.52 -21.67 8.74
C ALA A 11 -14.96 -21.75 9.27
N ARG A 12 -15.75 -20.66 9.19
CA ARG A 12 -17.19 -20.70 9.52
C ARG A 12 -17.99 -21.63 8.62
N GLN A 13 -17.58 -21.79 7.36
CA GLN A 13 -18.28 -22.65 6.39
C GLN A 13 -17.88 -24.14 6.48
N GLY A 14 -16.96 -24.52 7.37
CA GLY A 14 -16.55 -25.91 7.57
C GLY A 14 -15.87 -26.56 6.36
N LYS A 15 -15.39 -25.77 5.38
CA LYS A 15 -14.70 -26.28 4.20
C LYS A 15 -13.20 -26.39 4.47
N PRO A 16 -12.54 -27.50 4.10
CA PRO A 16 -11.10 -27.60 4.20
C PRO A 16 -10.45 -26.56 3.29
N SER A 17 -9.58 -25.74 3.87
CA SER A 17 -8.85 -24.69 3.16
C SER A 17 -7.86 -25.34 2.20
N THR A 18 -8.22 -25.41 0.92
CA THR A 18 -7.27 -25.66 -0.16
C THR A 18 -6.63 -24.32 -0.52
N CYS A 19 -5.30 -24.28 -0.72
CA CYS A 19 -4.58 -23.04 -1.01
C CYS A 19 -5.17 -22.27 -2.21
N ASP A 20 -5.76 -22.97 -3.17
CA ASP A 20 -6.42 -22.39 -4.34
C ASP A 20 -7.75 -21.67 -4.00
N GLY A 21 -8.46 -22.11 -2.95
CA GLY A 21 -9.75 -21.55 -2.57
C GLY A 21 -9.65 -20.17 -1.90
N ALA A 22 -8.58 -19.93 -1.14
CA ALA A 22 -8.35 -18.64 -0.48
C ALA A 22 -8.09 -17.52 -1.50
N ALA A 23 -7.24 -17.78 -2.50
CA ALA A 23 -6.94 -16.81 -3.55
C ALA A 23 -8.17 -16.44 -4.40
N GLN A 24 -9.08 -17.38 -4.62
CA GLN A 24 -10.34 -17.16 -5.34
C GLN A 24 -11.30 -16.29 -4.55
N HIS A 25 -11.42 -16.57 -3.24
CA HIS A 25 -12.25 -15.77 -2.34
C HIS A 25 -11.76 -14.33 -2.28
N ASP A 26 -10.44 -14.12 -2.20
CA ASP A 26 -9.83 -12.79 -2.21
C ASP A 26 -10.15 -12.01 -3.50
N CYS A 27 -10.03 -12.64 -4.68
CA CYS A 27 -10.37 -11.99 -5.95
C CYS A 27 -11.86 -11.61 -6.01
N HIS A 28 -12.74 -12.48 -5.53
CA HIS A 28 -14.18 -12.21 -5.50
C HIS A 28 -14.53 -11.06 -4.54
N LEU A 29 -13.92 -11.01 -3.35
CA LEU A 29 -14.12 -9.90 -2.42
C LEU A 29 -13.62 -8.57 -2.99
N ILE A 30 -12.49 -8.56 -3.70
CA ILE A 30 -11.97 -7.36 -4.38
C ILE A 30 -12.97 -6.88 -5.45
N GLU A 31 -13.54 -7.81 -6.23
CA GLU A 31 -14.53 -7.47 -7.24
C GLU A 31 -15.82 -6.88 -6.64
N GLU A 32 -16.36 -7.51 -5.59
CA GLU A 32 -17.66 -7.12 -5.00
C GLU A 32 -17.56 -5.89 -4.08
N LEU A 33 -16.44 -5.72 -3.38
CA LEU A 33 -16.26 -4.68 -2.36
C LEU A 33 -15.34 -3.54 -2.79
N GLY A 34 -14.59 -3.72 -3.89
CA GLY A 34 -13.47 -2.85 -4.23
C GLY A 34 -13.84 -1.38 -4.35
N ASP A 35 -14.93 -1.07 -5.06
CA ASP A 35 -15.41 0.31 -5.22
C ASP A 35 -15.73 0.96 -3.86
N ALA A 36 -16.45 0.26 -2.97
CA ALA A 36 -16.81 0.76 -1.65
C ALA A 36 -15.61 0.88 -0.68
N LEU A 37 -14.52 0.17 -0.97
CA LEU A 37 -13.25 0.22 -0.26
C LEU A 37 -12.26 1.21 -0.88
N GLY A 38 -12.61 1.85 -2.00
CA GLY A 38 -11.75 2.81 -2.70
C GLY A 38 -10.60 2.16 -3.46
N LEU A 39 -10.72 0.89 -3.86
CA LEU A 39 -9.78 0.24 -4.76
C LEU A 39 -9.86 0.84 -6.17
N THR A 40 -8.76 0.79 -6.91
CA THR A 40 -8.72 1.32 -8.27
C THR A 40 -9.48 0.42 -9.24
N GLU A 41 -9.98 0.96 -10.36
CA GLU A 41 -10.61 0.13 -11.40
C GLU A 41 -9.61 -0.90 -11.96
N GLU A 42 -8.32 -0.58 -11.97
CA GLU A 42 -7.24 -1.48 -12.39
C GLU A 42 -7.13 -2.70 -11.44
N ASP A 43 -7.18 -2.48 -10.12
CA ASP A 43 -7.19 -3.55 -9.12
C ASP A 43 -8.42 -4.45 -9.26
N ILE A 44 -9.60 -3.83 -9.44
CA ILE A 44 -10.87 -4.53 -9.61
C ILE A 44 -10.84 -5.37 -10.90
N GLN A 45 -10.37 -4.80 -12.00
CA GLN A 45 -10.28 -5.50 -13.27
C GLN A 45 -9.25 -6.64 -13.22
N GLN A 46 -8.12 -6.45 -12.54
CA GLN A 46 -7.15 -7.51 -12.32
C GLN A 46 -7.74 -8.67 -11.50
N ALA A 47 -8.53 -8.37 -10.47
CA ALA A 47 -9.21 -9.39 -9.68
C ALA A 47 -10.25 -10.16 -10.50
N ARG A 48 -11.03 -9.48 -11.35
CA ARG A 48 -11.95 -10.11 -12.31
C ARG A 48 -11.24 -11.10 -13.21
N SER A 49 -10.16 -10.67 -13.88
CA SER A 49 -9.38 -11.53 -14.78
C SER A 49 -8.78 -12.74 -14.09
N ARG A 50 -8.41 -12.63 -12.80
CA ARG A 50 -7.95 -13.78 -12.00
C ARG A 50 -9.08 -14.71 -11.59
N GLY A 51 -10.28 -14.18 -11.37
CA GLY A 51 -11.48 -14.94 -10.98
C GLY A 51 -12.13 -15.74 -12.12
N GLU A 52 -11.97 -15.31 -13.38
CA GLU A 52 -12.61 -15.90 -14.57
C GLU A 52 -12.23 -17.37 -14.85
N ALA A 53 -11.17 -17.90 -14.25
CA ALA A 53 -10.71 -19.26 -14.49
C ALA A 53 -11.64 -20.37 -13.93
N ARG A 54 -12.63 -20.04 -13.09
CA ARG A 54 -13.53 -21.01 -12.44
C ARG A 54 -14.94 -20.47 -12.20
N ALA A 55 -15.81 -21.36 -11.71
CA ALA A 55 -17.18 -21.02 -11.35
C ALA A 55 -17.22 -19.86 -10.34
N ARG A 56 -17.81 -18.74 -10.77
CA ARG A 56 -17.97 -17.54 -9.95
C ARG A 56 -18.91 -17.84 -8.78
N PRO A 57 -18.52 -17.54 -7.52
CA PRO A 57 -19.44 -17.62 -6.39
C PRO A 57 -20.63 -16.67 -6.60
N PRO A 58 -21.78 -16.95 -5.97
CA PRO A 58 -22.93 -16.05 -6.04
C PRO A 58 -22.55 -14.66 -5.47
N PRO A 59 -23.08 -13.56 -6.05
CA PRO A 59 -22.85 -12.21 -5.53
C PRO A 59 -23.28 -12.10 -4.06
N LEU A 60 -22.61 -11.24 -3.31
CA LEU A 60 -22.94 -11.00 -1.90
C LEU A 60 -24.30 -10.31 -1.79
N LEU A 61 -25.10 -10.68 -0.79
CA LEU A 61 -26.30 -9.92 -0.45
C LEU A 61 -25.89 -8.52 0.02
N GLU A 62 -26.75 -7.51 -0.22
CA GLU A 62 -26.45 -6.14 0.17
C GLU A 62 -26.11 -5.99 1.67
N SER A 63 -26.81 -6.73 2.53
CA SER A 63 -26.55 -6.75 3.97
C SER A 63 -25.21 -7.38 4.33
N GLU A 64 -24.76 -8.40 3.59
CA GLU A 64 -23.45 -9.03 3.75
C GLU A 64 -22.35 -8.10 3.26
N ARG A 65 -22.57 -7.43 2.13
CA ARG A 65 -21.67 -6.43 1.56
C ARG A 65 -21.41 -5.29 2.56
N LEU A 66 -22.46 -4.70 3.11
CA LEU A 66 -22.35 -3.63 4.11
C LEU A 66 -21.63 -4.10 5.38
N ARG A 67 -21.92 -5.31 5.86
CA ARG A 67 -21.24 -5.90 7.02
C ARG A 67 -19.76 -6.13 6.74
N ALA A 68 -19.41 -6.67 5.57
CA ALA A 68 -18.03 -6.90 5.18
C ALA A 68 -17.26 -5.59 5.05
N ILE A 69 -17.84 -4.55 4.43
CA ILE A 69 -17.23 -3.22 4.35
C ILE A 69 -17.00 -2.64 5.75
N ALA A 70 -17.99 -2.69 6.63
CA ALA A 70 -17.86 -2.21 8.01
C ALA A 70 -16.73 -2.96 8.72
N ARG A 71 -16.69 -4.29 8.60
CA ARG A 71 -15.66 -5.12 9.23
C ARG A 71 -14.27 -4.87 8.66
N ILE A 72 -14.13 -4.69 7.35
CA ILE A 72 -12.85 -4.36 6.71
C ILE A 72 -12.37 -3.00 7.20
N ARG A 73 -13.26 -2.01 7.32
CA ARG A 73 -12.92 -0.69 7.88
C ARG A 73 -12.51 -0.76 9.35
N GLU A 74 -13.19 -1.59 10.16
CA GLU A 74 -12.76 -1.85 11.55
C GLU A 74 -11.38 -2.51 11.62
N LEU A 75 -11.10 -3.47 10.73
CA LEU A 75 -9.83 -4.18 10.68
C LEU A 75 -8.70 -3.30 10.11
N PHE A 76 -9.03 -2.30 9.31
CA PHE A 76 -8.13 -1.31 8.75
C PHE A 76 -8.44 0.07 9.32
N ASP A 77 -8.28 0.21 10.63
CA ASP A 77 -8.25 1.51 11.27
C ASP A 77 -6.93 2.22 10.90
N VAL A 78 -7.00 3.01 9.83
CA VAL A 78 -5.86 3.77 9.30
C VAL A 78 -5.34 4.76 10.35
N GLU A 79 -6.22 5.38 11.13
CA GLU A 79 -5.82 6.33 12.17
C GLU A 79 -5.00 5.61 13.25
N SER A 80 -5.52 4.49 13.78
CA SER A 80 -4.79 3.67 14.75
C SER A 80 -3.47 3.13 14.19
N MET A 81 -3.44 2.74 12.91
CA MET A 81 -2.22 2.27 12.26
C MET A 81 -1.17 3.39 12.14
N LEU A 82 -1.58 4.60 11.76
CA LEU A 82 -0.70 5.77 11.69
C LEU A 82 -0.19 6.16 13.07
N GLU A 83 -1.05 6.14 14.10
CA GLU A 83 -0.65 6.39 15.48
C GLU A 83 0.38 5.38 15.98
N ALA A 84 0.12 4.09 15.74
CA ALA A 84 1.06 3.02 16.10
C ALA A 84 2.40 3.19 15.39
N PHE A 85 2.40 3.57 14.11
CA PHE A 85 3.61 3.84 13.34
C PHE A 85 4.39 5.05 13.87
N VAL A 86 3.70 6.16 14.17
CA VAL A 86 4.33 7.36 14.77
C VAL A 86 4.95 7.00 16.13
N ALA A 87 4.24 6.23 16.95
CA ALA A 87 4.73 5.76 18.24
C ALA A 87 5.96 4.84 18.08
N ASP A 88 5.94 3.92 17.12
CA ASP A 88 7.06 3.03 16.81
C ASP A 88 8.30 3.83 16.39
N ILE A 89 8.16 4.79 15.46
CA ILE A 89 9.26 5.67 15.05
C ILE A 89 9.84 6.45 16.23
N ARG A 90 8.99 7.07 17.05
CA ARG A 90 9.44 7.89 18.19
C ARG A 90 10.10 7.06 19.29
N SER A 91 9.61 5.84 19.51
CA SER A 91 10.15 4.90 20.50
C SER A 91 11.37 4.13 19.99
N SER A 92 11.63 4.19 18.68
CA SER A 92 12.75 3.50 18.08
C SER A 92 14.07 3.96 18.70
N SER A 93 14.72 3.02 19.37
CA SER A 93 16.09 3.16 19.88
C SER A 93 16.98 2.23 19.08
N SER A 94 18.30 2.28 19.33
CA SER A 94 19.28 1.41 18.68
C SER A 94 19.07 -0.10 18.89
N GLY A 95 17.99 -0.52 19.57
CA GLY A 95 17.62 -1.91 19.83
C GLY A 95 16.37 -2.42 19.11
N CYS A 96 15.79 -1.67 18.16
CA CYS A 96 14.67 -2.17 17.38
C CYS A 96 15.05 -3.44 16.59
N THR A 97 14.09 -4.36 16.46
CA THR A 97 14.29 -5.51 15.59
C THR A 97 14.39 -5.02 14.14
N PRO A 98 15.22 -5.64 13.29
CA PRO A 98 15.36 -5.25 11.89
C PRO A 98 14.06 -5.38 11.09
N GLU A 99 13.09 -6.12 11.62
CA GLU A 99 11.75 -6.32 11.06
C GLU A 99 10.71 -5.35 11.62
N SER A 100 11.08 -4.46 12.54
CA SER A 100 10.17 -3.42 13.04
C SER A 100 9.80 -2.44 11.92
N LEU A 101 8.60 -1.86 12.03
CA LEU A 101 8.10 -0.95 11.01
C LEU A 101 8.95 0.32 10.91
N ALA A 102 9.45 0.82 12.06
CA ALA A 102 10.44 1.89 12.12
C ALA A 102 11.75 1.53 11.39
N SER A 103 12.31 0.34 11.61
CA SER A 103 13.54 -0.09 10.91
C SER A 103 13.34 -0.21 9.41
N LEU A 104 12.21 -0.78 8.98
CA LEU A 104 11.85 -0.85 7.56
C LEU A 104 11.67 0.54 6.94
N PHE A 105 11.04 1.47 7.68
CA PHE A 105 10.90 2.86 7.27
C PHE A 105 12.26 3.55 7.11
N PHE A 106 13.17 3.44 8.09
CA PHE A 106 14.47 4.11 7.99
C PHE A 106 15.33 3.54 6.85
N LYS A 107 15.27 2.23 6.63
CA LYS A 107 15.90 1.61 5.46
C LYS A 107 15.32 2.17 4.16
N TRP A 108 13.99 2.19 4.03
CA TRP A 108 13.28 2.73 2.87
C TRP A 108 13.61 4.21 2.63
N ALA A 109 13.67 5.01 3.71
CA ALA A 109 13.99 6.43 3.65
C ALA A 109 15.45 6.65 3.23
N GLY A 110 16.39 5.88 3.77
CA GLY A 110 17.81 5.95 3.40
C GLY A 110 18.08 5.69 1.91
N GLU A 111 17.21 4.91 1.25
CA GLU A 111 17.31 4.62 -0.19
C GLU A 111 16.65 5.69 -1.07
N ARG A 112 15.71 6.48 -0.55
CA ARG A 112 14.85 7.39 -1.34
C ARG A 112 15.02 8.88 -1.04
N VAL A 113 15.58 9.24 0.11
CA VAL A 113 15.80 10.64 0.46
C VAL A 113 16.91 11.20 -0.41
N SER A 114 16.56 12.11 -1.33
CA SER A 114 17.47 12.61 -2.37
C SER A 114 18.63 13.46 -1.82
N HIS A 115 18.47 13.99 -0.60
CA HIS A 115 19.53 14.71 0.10
C HIS A 115 20.48 13.73 0.80
N LYS A 116 21.78 14.04 0.79
CA LYS A 116 22.84 13.30 1.52
C LYS A 116 22.72 13.42 3.04
N LEU A 117 21.53 13.23 3.60
CA LEU A 117 21.36 13.02 5.01
C LEU A 117 21.86 11.60 5.31
N SER A 118 22.73 11.50 6.31
CA SER A 118 23.06 10.21 6.89
C SER A 118 21.79 9.57 7.47
N LEU A 119 21.77 8.24 7.55
CA LEU A 119 20.67 7.51 8.18
C LEU A 119 20.37 8.03 9.59
N GLN A 120 21.42 8.38 10.35
CA GLN A 120 21.29 8.94 11.69
C GLN A 120 20.56 10.29 11.72
N GLU A 121 20.79 11.16 10.73
CA GLU A 121 20.08 12.44 10.61
C GLU A 121 18.62 12.22 10.25
N ILE A 122 18.32 11.30 9.34
CA ILE A 122 16.94 10.93 8.98
C ILE A 122 16.20 10.39 10.21
N GLU A 123 16.83 9.50 10.97
CA GLU A 123 16.24 8.95 12.20
C GLU A 123 15.98 10.03 13.25
N ALA A 124 16.96 10.88 13.54
CA ALA A 124 16.83 11.95 14.52
C ALA A 124 15.73 12.94 14.12
N TYR A 125 15.66 13.29 12.83
CA TYR A 125 14.63 14.16 12.28
C TYR A 125 13.24 13.53 12.40
N ALA A 126 13.05 12.31 11.88
CA ALA A 126 11.78 11.61 11.96
C ALA A 126 11.31 11.43 13.42
N ARG A 127 12.20 11.08 14.35
CA ARG A 127 11.84 11.00 15.77
C ARG A 127 11.33 12.32 16.34
N ALA A 128 11.90 13.44 15.92
CA ALA A 128 11.52 14.76 16.40
C ALA A 128 10.25 15.32 15.74
N THR A 129 10.02 15.03 14.46
CA THR A 129 8.99 15.71 13.65
C THR A 129 7.86 14.81 13.15
N MET A 130 7.99 13.48 13.24
CA MET A 130 6.95 12.58 12.72
C MET A 130 5.65 12.78 13.47
N ASP A 131 4.61 13.20 12.76
CA ASP A 131 3.23 13.29 13.20
C ASP A 131 2.33 12.43 12.28
N GLN A 132 1.02 12.41 12.52
CA GLN A 132 0.09 11.62 11.71
C GLN A 132 0.04 12.07 10.24
N ALA A 133 0.18 13.37 9.97
CA ALA A 133 0.15 13.89 8.60
C ALA A 133 1.39 13.44 7.82
N MET A 134 2.57 13.51 8.46
CA MET A 134 3.83 13.01 7.93
C MET A 134 3.79 11.49 7.72
N ALA A 135 3.25 10.74 8.68
CA ALA A 135 3.04 9.31 8.58
C ALA A 135 2.13 8.95 7.40
N LEU A 136 1.00 9.65 7.24
CA LEU A 136 0.09 9.43 6.13
C LEU A 136 0.79 9.67 4.79
N ALA A 137 1.55 10.76 4.68
CA ALA A 137 2.31 11.06 3.46
C ALA A 137 3.36 9.98 3.12
N VAL A 138 3.99 9.37 4.14
CA VAL A 138 4.88 8.21 3.96
C VAL A 138 4.10 7.01 3.44
N PHE A 139 2.96 6.68 4.04
CA PHE A 139 2.11 5.58 3.60
C PHE A 139 1.63 5.79 2.16
N GLU A 140 1.16 6.99 1.82
CA GLU A 140 0.80 7.34 0.45
C GLU A 140 1.99 7.20 -0.52
N ALA A 141 3.19 7.64 -0.13
CA ALA A 141 4.39 7.45 -0.95
C ALA A 141 4.73 5.96 -1.17
N VAL A 142 4.58 5.13 -0.14
CA VAL A 142 4.88 3.68 -0.21
C VAL A 142 3.82 2.93 -1.03
N PHE A 143 2.54 3.18 -0.77
CA PHE A 143 1.44 2.41 -1.34
C PHE A 143 0.92 2.99 -2.66
N LEU A 144 0.92 4.32 -2.80
CA LEU A 144 0.39 5.03 -3.98
C LEU A 144 1.52 5.59 -4.86
N GLY A 145 2.78 5.42 -4.47
CA GLY A 145 3.95 5.96 -5.18
C GLY A 145 4.10 7.49 -5.08
N ARG A 146 3.16 8.20 -4.44
CA ARG A 146 3.19 9.66 -4.28
C ARG A 146 2.37 10.12 -3.07
N PRO A 147 2.83 11.14 -2.32
CA PRO A 147 2.01 11.80 -1.30
C PRO A 147 0.79 12.53 -1.90
N GLY A 148 -0.39 12.20 -1.40
CA GLY A 148 -1.68 12.81 -1.73
C GLY A 148 -1.95 14.13 -1.01
N GLY A 149 -1.24 14.38 0.11
CA GLY A 149 -1.34 15.61 0.88
C GLY A 149 -1.12 16.92 0.06
N PRO A 150 -1.82 18.02 0.42
CA PRO A 150 -1.70 19.28 -0.28
C PRO A 150 -0.28 19.86 -0.25
N VAL A 151 0.18 20.41 -1.37
CA VAL A 151 1.53 20.95 -1.60
C VAL A 151 1.96 22.01 -0.57
N HIS A 152 1.00 22.62 0.12
CA HIS A 152 1.22 23.70 1.07
C HIS A 152 1.39 23.26 2.52
N GLN A 153 1.35 21.96 2.85
CA GLN A 153 1.88 21.49 4.14
C GLN A 153 3.40 21.61 4.12
N THR A 154 3.87 22.80 4.51
CA THR A 154 5.28 23.08 4.72
C THR A 154 5.71 22.41 6.01
N CYS A 155 6.53 21.37 5.90
CA CYS A 155 7.37 21.00 7.04
C CYS A 155 8.40 22.12 7.20
N ARG A 156 8.75 22.46 8.45
CA ARG A 156 9.26 23.76 8.92
C ARG A 156 10.31 24.53 8.07
N GLU A 157 11.00 23.90 7.12
CA GLU A 157 12.02 24.52 6.27
C GLU A 157 12.04 24.01 4.80
N GLY A 158 11.04 23.23 4.36
CA GLY A 158 10.98 22.69 3.00
C GLY A 158 9.71 21.89 2.72
N GLN A 159 9.33 21.77 1.44
CA GLN A 159 8.19 20.93 1.07
C GLN A 159 8.54 19.45 1.31
N PHE A 160 7.70 18.73 2.06
CA PHE A 160 7.88 17.30 2.33
C PHE A 160 8.03 16.47 1.04
N ARG A 161 7.38 16.92 -0.04
CA ARG A 161 7.52 16.36 -1.39
C ARG A 161 8.97 16.35 -1.89
N CYS A 162 9.82 17.27 -1.45
CA CYS A 162 11.23 17.31 -1.83
C CYS A 162 12.05 16.19 -1.16
N ILE A 163 11.60 15.67 -0.03
CA ILE A 163 12.29 14.60 0.71
C ILE A 163 12.08 13.26 0.00
N PHE A 164 10.87 13.03 -0.54
CA PHE A 164 10.48 11.75 -1.15
C PHE A 164 10.28 11.84 -2.66
N GLN A 165 11.00 12.74 -3.35
CA GLN A 165 10.89 12.77 -4.80
C GLN A 165 11.32 11.41 -5.34
N PRO A 166 10.44 10.69 -6.06
CA PRO A 166 10.87 9.52 -6.79
C PRO A 166 11.98 10.01 -7.71
N ASP A 167 13.14 9.35 -7.64
CA ASP A 167 14.24 9.63 -8.53
C ASP A 167 13.70 9.53 -9.97
N LEU A 168 13.50 10.68 -10.61
CA LEU A 168 12.94 10.78 -11.97
C LEU A 168 13.82 10.02 -12.99
N ALA A 169 15.00 9.55 -12.57
CA ALA A 169 15.81 8.59 -13.29
C ALA A 169 15.04 7.29 -13.65
N MET A 170 14.11 6.82 -12.82
CA MET A 170 13.32 5.61 -13.11
C MET A 170 12.23 5.84 -14.16
N ALA A 171 11.63 7.03 -14.21
CA ALA A 171 10.64 7.39 -15.23
C ALA A 171 11.26 7.46 -16.65
N SER A 172 12.59 7.61 -16.76
CA SER A 172 13.29 7.61 -18.05
C SER A 172 13.60 6.21 -18.61
N VAL A 173 13.46 5.14 -17.81
CA VAL A 173 13.71 3.76 -18.28
C VAL A 173 12.49 3.22 -19.03
N GLU A 174 11.27 3.56 -18.61
CA GLU A 174 10.03 3.12 -19.27
C GLU A 174 9.74 3.88 -20.58
N ALA A 175 10.27 5.09 -20.73
CA ALA A 175 10.12 5.86 -21.97
C ALA A 175 10.98 5.34 -23.15
N ARG A 176 11.96 4.45 -22.90
CA ARG A 176 12.87 3.94 -23.94
C ARG A 176 12.45 2.60 -24.56
N THR A 177 11.51 1.87 -23.96
CA THR A 177 11.04 0.58 -24.47
C THR A 177 9.94 0.68 -25.53
N THR A 178 9.31 1.85 -25.71
CA THR A 178 8.26 2.05 -26.74
C THR A 178 8.77 2.64 -28.06
N SER A 179 10.04 3.06 -28.16
CA SER A 179 10.59 3.69 -29.37
C SER A 179 11.31 2.74 -30.33
N GLY A 180 11.33 1.43 -30.07
CA GLY A 180 12.22 0.48 -30.74
C GLY A 180 11.56 -0.57 -31.63
N GLN A 181 10.46 -0.30 -32.35
CA GLN A 181 9.92 -1.29 -33.31
C GLN A 181 9.23 -0.66 -34.52
N LYS A 182 10.00 0.08 -35.34
CA LYS A 182 9.68 0.33 -36.76
C LYS A 182 10.97 0.27 -37.57
N SER A 183 11.37 -0.91 -38.00
CA SER A 183 12.18 -1.05 -39.21
C SER A 183 12.08 -2.47 -39.74
N GLY A 184 11.69 -2.61 -41.01
CA GLY A 184 12.00 -3.78 -41.81
C GLY A 184 10.82 -4.59 -42.31
N HIS A 185 10.02 -4.05 -43.24
CA HIS A 185 9.45 -4.87 -44.31
C HIS A 185 9.18 -4.04 -45.58
N GLU A 186 10.25 -3.74 -46.30
CA GLU A 186 10.32 -3.50 -47.75
C GLU A 186 11.55 -4.32 -48.17
N LEU A 187 11.58 -5.22 -49.16
CA LEU A 187 10.74 -5.64 -50.28
C LEU A 187 10.98 -7.14 -50.49
#